data_AF-A0A8T6VUG5-F1
#
_entry.id   AF-A0A8T6VUG5-F1
#
_cell.length_a   1.000
_cell.length_b   1.000
_cell.length_c   1.000
_cell.angle_alpha   90.00
_cell.angle_beta   90.00
_cell.angle_gamma   90.00
#
_symmetry.space_group_name_H-M   'P 1'
#
loop_
_entity.id
_entity.type
_entity.pdbx_description
1 polymer ?
#
loop_
_entity_poly.entity_id
_entity_poly.type
_entity_poly.pdbx_seq_one_letter_code
_entity_poly.pdbx_strand_id
1 'polypeptide(L)'
;AYEFVGLEEVDFSGREGTWIGYSTDDVLDKATELARVEVDKRNPDENDAFKDKVANQVGVGAVRYFMLNASPDRQITFRWNEALDFNGDAAPYLQYSHARAQRILEKASDEKASKIDLTLLVADAEFELVKAIAQLPAELLEVVKSLKKDVWGTSFTSNRIT
;
A
#
# COMPACT_ATOMS: atom_id res chain seq x y z
N ALA A 1 -18.56 -6.12 12.21
CA ALA A 1 -19.49 -5.33 11.37
C ALA A 1 -18.68 -4.28 10.65
N TYR A 2 -19.07 -3.89 9.43
CA TYR A 2 -18.44 -2.81 8.68
C TYR A 2 -19.52 -1.89 8.10
N GLU A 3 -19.20 -0.61 7.96
CA GLU A 3 -20.08 0.39 7.36
C GLU A 3 -20.05 0.36 5.83
N PHE A 4 -21.02 1.04 5.21
CA PHE A 4 -21.14 1.10 3.76
C PHE A 4 -19.96 1.81 3.08
N VAL A 5 -19.72 1.47 1.81
CA VAL A 5 -18.66 2.03 0.98
C VAL A 5 -19.29 2.79 -0.18
N GLY A 6 -19.02 4.08 -0.26
CA GLY A 6 -19.43 4.95 -1.36
C GLY A 6 -18.24 5.36 -2.22
N LEU A 7 -18.52 5.88 -3.42
CA LEU A 7 -17.57 6.63 -4.23
C LEU A 7 -17.87 8.11 -4.06
N GLU A 8 -16.84 8.96 -4.05
CA GLU A 8 -17.01 10.41 -3.82
C GLU A 8 -17.96 11.08 -4.84
N GLU A 9 -18.04 10.53 -6.05
CA GLU A 9 -18.82 11.10 -7.16
C GLU A 9 -20.24 10.51 -7.28
N VAL A 10 -20.57 9.43 -6.56
CA VAL A 10 -21.79 8.64 -6.82
C VAL A 10 -22.42 8.07 -5.55
N ASP A 11 -23.72 8.34 -5.42
CA ASP A 11 -24.59 7.67 -4.45
C ASP A 11 -25.17 6.37 -5.02
N PHE A 12 -25.02 5.26 -4.29
CA PHE A 12 -25.47 3.95 -4.73
C PHE A 12 -26.93 3.66 -4.36
N SER A 13 -27.74 3.31 -5.37
CA SER A 13 -29.15 2.97 -5.27
C SER A 13 -29.43 1.71 -6.09
N GLY A 14 -29.80 0.62 -5.41
CA GLY A 14 -30.10 -0.66 -6.07
C GLY A 14 -31.37 -0.60 -6.94
N ARG A 15 -32.37 0.20 -6.53
CA ARG A 15 -33.64 0.34 -7.26
C ARG A 15 -33.51 1.22 -8.50
N GLU A 16 -32.69 2.25 -8.44
CA GLU A 16 -32.47 3.18 -9.55
C GLU A 16 -31.29 2.76 -10.44
N GLY A 17 -30.49 1.79 -10.01
CA GLY A 17 -29.37 1.25 -10.78
C GLY A 17 -28.17 2.18 -10.87
N THR A 18 -28.01 3.14 -9.94
CA THR A 18 -26.91 4.13 -9.99
C THR A 18 -25.52 3.51 -9.78
N TRP A 19 -25.44 2.25 -9.38
CA TRP A 19 -24.19 1.48 -9.26
C TRP A 19 -23.65 0.96 -10.60
N ILE A 20 -24.44 1.00 -11.68
CA ILE A 20 -24.02 0.50 -12.99
C ILE A 20 -22.87 1.38 -13.50
N GLY A 21 -21.74 0.74 -13.87
CA GLY A 21 -20.49 1.42 -14.23
C GLY A 21 -19.54 1.66 -13.05
N TYR A 22 -19.93 1.22 -11.85
CA TYR A 22 -19.15 1.29 -10.62
C TYR A 22 -19.17 -0.05 -9.88
N SER A 23 -19.32 -1.14 -10.62
CA SER A 23 -19.12 -2.48 -10.07
C SER A 23 -17.67 -2.64 -9.62
N THR A 24 -17.39 -3.69 -8.84
CA THR A 24 -16.01 -3.98 -8.43
C THR A 24 -15.09 -4.15 -9.63
N ASP A 25 -15.58 -4.77 -10.71
CA ASP A 25 -14.82 -4.94 -11.94
C ASP A 25 -14.50 -3.57 -12.57
N ASP A 26 -15.48 -2.68 -12.68
CA ASP A 26 -15.28 -1.32 -13.20
C ASP A 26 -14.26 -0.53 -12.35
N VAL A 27 -14.33 -0.66 -11.03
CA VAL A 27 -13.41 -0.01 -10.10
C VAL A 27 -11.99 -0.54 -10.23
N LEU A 28 -11.81 -1.85 -10.36
CA LEU A 28 -10.50 -2.48 -10.54
C LEU A 28 -9.88 -2.15 -11.90
N ASP A 29 -10.69 -2.14 -12.96
CA ASP A 29 -10.27 -1.73 -14.30
C ASP A 29 -9.83 -0.26 -14.29
N LYS A 30 -10.61 0.62 -13.66
CA LYS A 30 -10.26 2.04 -13.56
C LYS A 30 -9.00 2.27 -12.72
N ALA A 31 -8.86 1.56 -11.60
CA ALA A 31 -7.65 1.61 -10.78
C ALA A 31 -6.41 1.20 -11.58
N THR A 32 -6.54 0.15 -12.39
CA THR A 32 -5.46 -0.38 -13.23
C THR A 32 -5.10 0.58 -14.36
N GLU A 33 -6.09 1.20 -15.01
CA GLU A 33 -5.87 2.24 -16.03
C GLU A 33 -5.10 3.43 -15.45
N LEU A 34 -5.53 3.96 -14.30
CA LEU A 34 -4.87 5.08 -13.64
C LEU A 34 -3.46 4.71 -13.17
N ALA A 35 -3.28 3.50 -12.63
CA ALA A 35 -1.96 2.99 -12.26
C ALA A 35 -1.04 2.85 -13.47
N ARG A 36 -1.55 2.43 -14.63
CA ARG A 36 -0.79 2.28 -15.88
C ARG A 36 -0.16 3.59 -16.33
N VAL A 37 -0.89 4.70 -16.22
CA VAL A 37 -0.39 6.05 -16.53
C VAL A 37 0.82 6.42 -15.68
N GLU A 38 0.80 6.08 -14.39
CA GLU A 38 1.91 6.39 -13.49
C GLU A 38 3.09 5.43 -13.68
N VAL A 39 2.82 4.16 -13.97
CA VAL A 39 3.85 3.16 -14.29
C VAL A 39 4.62 3.55 -15.56
N ASP A 40 3.93 4.05 -16.59
CA ASP A 40 4.57 4.56 -17.82
C ASP A 40 5.55 5.69 -17.54
N LYS A 41 5.15 6.67 -16.72
CA LYS A 41 6.00 7.82 -16.39
C LYS A 41 7.25 7.40 -15.64
N ARG A 42 7.12 6.41 -14.74
CA ARG A 42 8.22 5.96 -13.86
C ARG A 42 9.15 4.94 -14.50
N ASN A 43 8.67 4.19 -15.50
CA ASN A 43 9.43 3.13 -16.15
C ASN A 43 9.31 3.22 -17.68
N PRO A 44 9.72 4.34 -18.30
CA PRO A 44 9.46 4.58 -19.73
C PRO A 44 10.09 3.50 -20.62
N ASP A 45 11.25 2.98 -20.22
CA ASP A 45 12.06 2.03 -21.00
C ASP A 45 11.64 0.56 -20.86
N GLU A 46 10.71 0.25 -19.96
CA GLU A 46 10.20 -1.11 -19.79
C GLU A 46 9.18 -1.49 -20.87
N ASN A 47 9.02 -2.79 -21.14
CA ASN A 47 8.05 -3.26 -22.13
C ASN A 47 6.60 -3.26 -21.61
N ASP A 48 5.64 -3.29 -22.52
CA ASP A 48 4.21 -3.24 -22.18
C ASP A 48 3.77 -4.40 -21.28
N ALA A 49 4.27 -5.62 -21.50
CA ALA A 49 3.92 -6.77 -20.66
C ALA A 49 4.34 -6.57 -19.20
N PHE A 50 5.51 -5.98 -18.95
CA PHE A 50 5.95 -5.58 -17.61
C PHE A 50 5.03 -4.50 -17.04
N LYS A 51 4.79 -3.44 -17.82
CA LYS A 51 4.01 -2.29 -17.36
C LYS A 51 2.56 -2.65 -17.04
N ASP A 52 1.92 -3.49 -17.85
CA ASP A 52 0.55 -3.97 -17.63
C ASP A 52 0.49 -4.84 -16.37
N LYS A 53 1.47 -5.72 -16.16
CA LYS A 53 1.56 -6.53 -14.95
C LYS A 53 1.70 -5.66 -13.70
N VAL A 54 2.59 -4.68 -13.72
CA VAL A 54 2.80 -3.78 -12.58
C VAL A 54 1.57 -2.91 -12.35
N ALA A 55 0.95 -2.37 -13.42
CA ALA A 55 -0.27 -1.57 -13.31
C ALA A 55 -1.40 -2.35 -12.63
N ASN A 56 -1.60 -3.62 -12.99
CA ASN A 56 -2.59 -4.48 -12.35
C ASN A 56 -2.26 -4.72 -10.86
N GLN A 57 -1.00 -5.00 -10.53
CA GLN A 57 -0.57 -5.18 -9.14
C GLN A 57 -0.76 -3.92 -8.28
N VAL A 58 -0.48 -2.75 -8.85
CA VAL A 58 -0.64 -1.45 -8.20
C VAL A 58 -2.11 -1.09 -8.06
N GLY A 59 -2.92 -1.23 -9.12
CA GLY A 59 -4.35 -0.92 -9.11
C GLY A 59 -5.14 -1.79 -8.13
N VAL A 60 -4.95 -3.12 -8.19
CA VAL A 60 -5.58 -4.04 -7.23
C VAL A 60 -5.08 -3.79 -5.80
N GLY A 61 -3.79 -3.51 -5.64
CA GLY A 61 -3.19 -3.16 -4.36
C GLY A 61 -3.81 -1.91 -3.75
N ALA A 62 -3.95 -0.85 -4.54
CA ALA A 62 -4.54 0.43 -4.16
C ALA A 62 -5.96 0.25 -3.62
N VAL A 63 -6.83 -0.44 -4.36
CA VAL A 63 -8.22 -0.68 -3.95
C VAL A 63 -8.27 -1.48 -2.64
N ARG A 64 -7.50 -2.57 -2.54
CA ARG A 64 -7.49 -3.42 -1.34
C ARG A 64 -6.95 -2.66 -0.13
N TYR A 65 -5.86 -1.93 -0.30
CA TYR A 65 -5.22 -1.21 0.79
C TYR A 65 -6.12 -0.09 1.31
N PHE A 66 -6.72 0.70 0.43
CA PHE A 66 -7.63 1.78 0.82
C PHE A 66 -8.78 1.25 1.70
N MET A 67 -9.38 0.13 1.28
CA MET A 67 -10.46 -0.53 2.02
C MET A 67 -9.97 -1.14 3.35
N LEU A 68 -8.73 -1.63 3.40
CA LEU A 68 -8.13 -2.19 4.60
C LEU A 68 -7.71 -1.09 5.60
N ASN A 69 -7.21 0.04 5.13
CA ASN A 69 -6.73 1.12 6.00
C ASN A 69 -7.87 1.89 6.68
N ALA A 70 -9.05 1.95 6.05
CA ALA A 70 -10.21 2.60 6.64
C ALA A 70 -10.76 1.84 7.86
N SER A 71 -11.07 2.55 8.94
CA SER A 71 -11.67 1.96 10.14
C SER A 71 -13.05 1.35 9.84
N PRO A 72 -13.36 0.13 10.35
CA PRO A 72 -14.60 -0.57 9.98
C PRO A 72 -15.87 0.10 10.53
N ASP A 73 -15.75 0.94 11.55
CA ASP A 73 -16.85 1.68 12.20
C ASP A 73 -17.19 3.00 11.49
N ARG A 74 -16.49 3.33 10.40
CA ARG A 74 -16.71 4.57 9.64
C ARG A 74 -17.12 4.25 8.22
N GLN A 75 -18.07 5.02 7.71
CA GLN A 75 -18.41 4.99 6.29
C GLN A 75 -17.17 5.33 5.46
N ILE A 76 -16.92 4.52 4.43
CA ILE A 76 -15.77 4.69 3.55
C ILE A 76 -16.23 5.46 2.32
N THR A 77 -15.60 6.61 2.06
CA THR A 77 -15.72 7.30 0.77
C THR A 77 -14.45 7.03 -0.01
N PHE A 78 -14.55 6.21 -1.05
CA PHE A 78 -13.42 5.85 -1.89
C PHE A 78 -13.02 7.02 -2.79
N ARG A 79 -11.73 7.36 -2.75
CA ARG A 79 -11.13 8.49 -3.48
C ARG A 79 -9.92 8.02 -4.27
N TRP A 80 -9.95 8.25 -5.59
CA TRP A 80 -8.93 7.76 -6.52
C TRP A 80 -7.54 8.31 -6.23
N ASN A 81 -7.45 9.62 -5.96
CA ASN A 81 -6.21 10.33 -5.67
C ASN A 81 -5.51 9.81 -4.41
N GLU A 82 -6.27 9.41 -3.39
CA GLU A 82 -5.72 8.83 -2.16
C GLU A 82 -5.34 7.36 -2.34
N ALA A 83 -6.19 6.56 -2.98
CA ALA A 83 -5.91 5.14 -3.19
C ALA A 83 -4.64 4.92 -4.04
N LEU A 84 -4.40 5.80 -5.02
CA LEU A 84 -3.28 5.72 -5.96
C LEU A 84 -2.16 6.72 -5.63
N ASP A 85 -2.06 7.20 -4.39
CA ASP A 85 -0.95 8.06 -3.98
C ASP A 85 0.38 7.28 -3.91
N PHE A 86 1.43 7.83 -4.50
CA PHE A 86 2.77 7.24 -4.50
C PHE A 86 3.69 7.88 -3.45
N ASN A 87 3.21 8.85 -2.68
CA ASN A 87 3.98 9.58 -1.68
C ASN A 87 3.37 9.51 -0.27
N GLY A 88 2.10 9.10 -0.16
CA GLY A 88 1.37 9.03 1.09
C GLY A 88 1.11 7.60 1.61
N ASP A 89 0.14 7.51 2.52
CA ASP A 89 -0.29 6.26 3.17
C ASP A 89 -1.18 5.42 2.24
N ALA A 90 -0.56 4.82 1.22
CA ALA A 90 -1.24 4.06 0.18
C ALA A 90 -0.42 2.86 -0.31
N ALA A 91 -1.10 1.91 -0.96
CA ALA A 91 -0.47 0.70 -1.48
C ALA A 91 0.69 0.97 -2.45
N PRO A 92 0.57 1.91 -3.41
CA PRO A 92 1.65 2.17 -4.37
C PRO A 92 2.94 2.63 -3.67
N TYR A 93 2.84 3.44 -2.63
CA TYR A 93 4.00 3.86 -1.82
C TYR A 93 4.70 2.67 -1.15
N LEU A 94 3.93 1.78 -0.53
CA LEU A 94 4.46 0.57 0.13
C LEU A 94 5.12 -0.39 -0.88
N GLN A 95 4.46 -0.63 -2.02
CA GLN A 95 4.98 -1.48 -3.09
C GLN A 95 6.25 -0.90 -3.70
N TYR A 96 6.31 0.42 -3.90
CA TYR A 96 7.50 1.10 -4.39
C TYR A 96 8.66 1.00 -3.39
N SER A 97 8.39 1.17 -2.09
CA SER A 97 9.38 1.00 -1.02
C SER A 97 9.95 -0.42 -1.02
N HIS A 98 9.11 -1.44 -1.17
CA HIS A 98 9.54 -2.83 -1.33
C HIS A 98 10.41 -3.02 -2.59
N ALA A 99 9.98 -2.53 -3.75
CA ALA A 99 10.74 -2.64 -5.00
C ALA A 99 12.12 -1.97 -4.91
N ARG A 100 12.21 -0.81 -4.23
CA ARG A 100 13.48 -0.13 -3.97
C ARG A 100 14.40 -0.96 -3.08
N ALA A 101 13.88 -1.57 -2.02
CA ALA A 101 14.66 -2.45 -1.16
C ALA A 101 15.19 -3.67 -1.92
N GLN A 102 14.36 -4.32 -2.74
CA GLN A 102 14.78 -5.43 -3.59
C GLN A 102 15.91 -5.02 -4.56
N ARG A 103 15.78 -3.88 -5.24
CA ARG A 103 16.84 -3.38 -6.14
C ARG A 103 18.16 -3.07 -5.43
N ILE A 104 18.13 -2.65 -4.16
CA ILE A 104 19.35 -2.47 -3.36
C ILE A 104 20.01 -3.82 -3.11
N LEU A 105 19.23 -4.83 -2.72
CA LEU A 105 19.74 -6.18 -2.48
C LEU A 105 20.28 -6.84 -3.74
N GLU A 106 19.61 -6.69 -4.89
CA GLU A 106 20.08 -7.18 -6.19
C GLU A 106 21.46 -6.59 -6.52
N LYS A 107 21.62 -5.26 -6.38
CA LYS A 107 22.91 -4.59 -6.61
C LYS A 107 23.99 -4.99 -5.61
N ALA A 108 23.61 -5.24 -4.37
CA ALA A 108 24.54 -5.68 -3.32
C ALA A 108 24.94 -7.16 -3.47
N SER A 109 24.11 -8.00 -4.11
CA SER A 109 24.35 -9.44 -4.22
C SER A 109 25.55 -9.83 -5.08
N ASP A 110 26.08 -8.90 -5.88
CA ASP A 110 27.37 -9.04 -6.57
C ASP A 110 28.57 -9.03 -5.59
N GLU A 111 28.39 -8.46 -4.39
CA GLU A 111 29.35 -8.48 -3.29
C GLU A 111 28.82 -9.36 -2.16
N LYS A 112 29.19 -10.65 -2.15
CA LYS A 112 28.89 -11.53 -1.00
C LYS A 112 29.54 -10.95 0.26
N ALA A 113 28.74 -10.24 1.07
CA ALA A 113 29.12 -9.74 2.38
C ALA A 113 29.39 -10.93 3.32
N SER A 114 30.61 -11.46 3.27
CA SER A 114 31.06 -12.61 4.05
C SER A 114 31.23 -12.28 5.54
N LYS A 115 31.18 -10.99 5.90
CA LYS A 115 31.20 -10.51 7.28
C LYS A 115 30.44 -9.19 7.39
N ILE A 116 29.30 -9.21 8.07
CA ILE A 116 28.50 -8.01 8.36
C ILE A 116 29.10 -7.32 9.59
N ASP A 117 29.50 -6.05 9.45
CA ASP A 117 29.97 -5.23 10.56
C ASP A 117 28.82 -4.35 11.07
N LEU A 118 28.25 -4.73 12.22
CA LEU A 118 27.13 -4.02 12.84
C LEU A 118 27.54 -2.66 13.44
N THR A 119 28.84 -2.38 13.58
CA THR A 119 29.31 -1.07 14.08
C THR A 119 29.07 0.07 13.10
N LEU A 120 28.74 -0.26 11.85
CA LEU A 120 28.40 0.70 10.80
C LEU A 120 26.96 1.23 10.90
N LEU A 121 26.10 0.61 11.72
CA LEU A 121 24.75 1.13 12.00
C LEU A 121 24.88 2.33 12.96
N VAL A 122 24.93 3.53 12.40
CA VAL A 122 25.22 4.77 13.15
C VAL A 122 24.12 5.80 13.03
N ALA A 123 23.28 5.72 12.00
CA ALA A 123 22.23 6.69 11.79
C ALA A 123 20.97 6.32 12.58
N ASP A 124 20.31 7.31 13.16
CA ASP A 124 19.07 7.11 13.92
C ASP A 124 17.99 6.38 13.11
N ALA A 125 17.88 6.70 11.82
CA ALA A 125 16.94 6.05 10.90
C ALA A 125 17.20 4.54 10.75
N GLU A 126 18.44 4.08 10.84
CA GLU A 126 18.80 2.66 10.77
C GLU A 126 18.34 1.93 12.04
N PHE A 127 18.55 2.55 13.20
CA PHE A 127 18.08 2.01 14.47
C PHE A 127 16.57 1.94 14.55
N GLU A 128 15.87 2.99 14.12
CA GLU A 128 14.40 3.00 14.08
C GLU A 128 13.86 1.94 13.11
N LEU A 129 14.51 1.74 11.95
CA LEU A 129 14.16 0.66 11.02
C LEU A 129 14.36 -0.74 11.64
N VAL A 130 15.46 -0.97 12.36
CA VAL A 130 15.69 -2.26 13.02
C VAL A 130 14.64 -2.53 14.10
N LYS A 131 14.30 -1.53 14.92
CA LYS A 131 13.23 -1.63 15.91
C LYS A 131 11.89 -1.94 15.25
N ALA A 132 11.59 -1.25 14.14
CA ALA A 132 10.37 -1.46 13.36
C ALA A 132 10.23 -2.92 12.90
N ILE A 133 11.29 -3.47 12.31
CA ILE A 133 11.33 -4.85 11.84
C ILE A 133 11.16 -5.82 13.01
N ALA A 134 11.80 -5.55 14.16
CA ALA A 134 11.72 -6.40 15.34
C ALA A 134 10.33 -6.42 15.99
N GLN A 135 9.53 -5.36 15.84
CA GLN A 135 8.17 -5.25 16.39
C GLN A 135 7.11 -5.98 15.56
N LEU A 136 7.34 -6.15 14.25
CA LEU A 136 6.39 -6.74 13.30
C LEU A 136 5.74 -8.06 13.79
N PRO A 137 6.46 -9.05 14.35
CA PRO A 137 5.84 -10.30 14.79
C PRO A 137 4.85 -10.09 15.94
N ALA A 138 5.13 -9.15 16.85
CA ALA A 138 4.26 -8.85 17.98
C ALA A 138 3.00 -8.12 17.53
N GLU A 139 3.13 -7.16 16.62
CA GLU A 139 1.99 -6.44 16.01
C GLU A 139 1.07 -7.39 15.25
N LEU A 140 1.65 -8.27 14.43
CA LEU A 140 0.86 -9.27 13.69
C LEU A 140 0.08 -10.18 14.64
N LEU A 141 0.70 -10.62 15.73
CA LEU A 141 0.04 -11.44 16.73
C LEU A 141 -1.14 -10.69 17.37
N GLU A 142 -0.98 -9.40 17.66
CA GLU A 142 -2.04 -8.59 18.25
C GLU A 142 -3.21 -8.38 17.28
N VAL A 143 -2.93 -8.09 16.01
CA VAL A 143 -3.97 -7.98 14.96
C VAL A 143 -4.75 -9.28 14.84
N VAL A 144 -4.08 -10.43 14.86
CA VAL A 144 -4.72 -11.75 14.78
C VAL A 144 -5.59 -12.03 16.02
N LYS A 145 -5.11 -11.69 17.22
CA LYS A 145 -5.87 -11.91 18.47
C LYS A 145 -7.08 -11.00 18.60
N SER A 146 -6.89 -9.73 18.30
CA SER A 146 -7.92 -8.70 18.45
C SER A 146 -8.93 -8.69 17.30
N LEU A 147 -8.57 -9.27 16.14
CA LEU A 147 -9.28 -9.15 14.86
C LEU A 147 -9.50 -7.67 14.46
N LYS A 148 -8.63 -6.79 14.96
CA LYS A 148 -8.67 -5.34 14.74
C LYS A 148 -7.53 -4.95 13.83
N LYS A 149 -7.87 -4.69 12.57
CA LYS A 149 -6.92 -4.24 11.55
C LYS A 149 -6.36 -2.85 11.84
N ASP A 150 -7.08 -2.02 12.59
CA ASP A 150 -6.66 -0.70 13.09
C ASP A 150 -5.45 -0.77 14.02
N VAL A 151 -5.06 -1.96 14.50
CA VAL A 151 -3.81 -2.16 15.25
C VAL A 151 -2.59 -2.29 14.31
N TRP A 152 -2.82 -2.59 13.02
CA TRP A 152 -1.74 -2.72 12.04
C TRP A 152 -1.17 -1.34 11.68
N GLY A 153 0.14 -1.14 11.86
CA GLY A 153 0.81 0.11 11.52
C GLY A 153 0.58 1.29 12.49
N THR A 154 -0.31 1.15 13.47
CA THR A 154 -0.58 2.20 14.47
C THR A 154 0.44 2.23 15.62
N SER A 155 1.23 1.17 15.79
CA SER A 155 2.36 1.13 16.71
C SER A 155 3.46 2.13 16.33
N PHE A 156 3.63 2.41 15.03
CA PHE A 156 4.59 3.40 14.53
C PHE A 156 4.14 4.85 14.77
N THR A 157 2.83 5.07 14.90
CA THR A 157 2.23 6.39 15.15
C THR A 157 1.92 6.63 16.64
N SER A 158 2.19 5.66 17.53
CA SER A 158 2.02 5.86 18.98
C SER A 158 3.13 6.72 19.62
N ASN A 159 4.13 7.14 18.85
CA ASN A 159 4.84 8.38 19.14
C ASN A 159 4.24 9.50 18.30
N ARG A 160 3.33 10.25 18.93
CA ARG A 160 3.33 11.71 18.78
C ARG A 160 4.76 12.19 19.00
N ILE A 161 5.53 12.29 17.92
CA ILE A 161 6.57 13.29 17.85
C ILE A 161 5.78 14.58 17.61
N THR A 162 5.83 15.43 18.63
CA THR A 162 5.47 16.86 18.65
C THR A 162 5.30 17.53 17.30
#